data_AF-A0A417QV46-F1
#
_entry.id   AF-A0A417QV46-F1
#
_cell.length_a   1.000
_cell.length_b   1.000
_cell.length_c   1.000
_cell.angle_alpha   90.00
_cell.angle_beta   90.00
_cell.angle_gamma   90.00
#
_symmetry.space_group_name_H-M   'P 1'
#
loop_
_entity.id
_entity.type
_entity.pdbx_description
1 polymer ?
#
loop_
_entity_poly.entity_id
_entity_poly.type
_entity_poly.pdbx_seq_one_letter_code
_entity_poly.pdbx_strand_id
1 'polypeptide(L)'
;MKKVCRKAGLLGILLGLMLFAAGFAVHTTTVDVQAATTTGFRTVNGKTYYYKSGKKVKGWLTLGSNKYFLNTKTGVLLKGWQRSSKGAMRYFDSRTGAMYKGFKKIGRNYYYFKPSTGYTVSGFVKTSSTVVRYFSSGSYTMATGWMKNSKGEKWYFTPSTGIMYRGLKKIGAYYYYFDGTTGAAKSGFLTAANGNVRYFRGKTYVMATGWLGSSSGKRYYFAKNTGVMYKGFKTVDGKTYYFNPKTGVVTTGWVKENGKTYYIDPSTTTITTGTKLIDGKYYVFDSNGVMTGSYADSSNSGPTAPTSARTLKNYLAGALQPVGKALYVWGGGWTDSTRKGVSPTWVSWYNSQTSSYNYNNYRDLTTANRIKGLDCSGFVGWASYQVMHTKSGEGGGYTVVSGDIGSYYQNTLKWGRIVNQNYLSQTKWKMQPGDIGYDSGHTWIVLGQCSDKSAVIVHSTPQAGCQIAGTCTPDGDYDSQAVALAKTYMSRYKGYTKYEYHPSCGNYIRRGNYLRWYSSTLSDPDGYKNKTAAQILADLYS
;
A
#
# COMPACT_ATOMS: atom_id res chain seq x y z
N MET A 1 17.43 -53.29 46.02
CA MET A 1 17.74 -54.34 45.01
C MET A 1 18.84 -53.84 44.08
N LYS A 2 20.00 -54.54 44.10
CA LYS A 2 21.05 -54.76 43.08
C LYS A 2 21.25 -53.67 41.99
N LYS A 3 22.45 -53.19 41.64
CA LYS A 3 23.83 -53.68 41.84
C LYS A 3 24.84 -52.56 41.54
N VAL A 4 25.95 -52.61 42.27
CA VAL A 4 27.19 -51.82 42.17
C VAL A 4 28.01 -52.22 40.94
N CYS A 5 28.73 -51.29 40.30
CA CYS A 5 30.08 -51.57 39.78
C CYS A 5 30.97 -50.32 39.66
N ARG A 6 32.22 -50.46 40.15
CA ARG A 6 33.36 -49.51 40.16
C ARG A 6 33.97 -49.40 38.73
N LYS A 7 34.74 -48.37 38.32
CA LYS A 7 36.11 -48.03 38.74
C LYS A 7 36.60 -46.74 38.04
N ALA A 8 37.60 -46.12 38.67
CA ALA A 8 38.28 -44.86 38.36
C ALA A 8 39.28 -44.91 37.18
N GLY A 9 39.66 -43.73 36.67
CA GLY A 9 40.75 -43.52 35.70
C GLY A 9 41.22 -42.06 35.61
N LEU A 10 42.32 -41.77 36.32
CA LEU A 10 43.26 -40.64 36.38
C LEU A 10 43.12 -39.36 35.51
N LEU A 11 43.31 -38.23 36.21
CA LEU A 11 43.86 -36.95 35.72
C LEU A 11 45.33 -37.08 35.28
N GLY A 12 45.72 -36.35 34.23
CA GLY A 12 47.11 -36.07 33.86
C GLY A 12 47.28 -34.66 33.31
N ILE A 13 47.75 -33.74 34.16
CA ILE A 13 48.19 -32.38 33.83
C ILE A 13 49.69 -32.44 33.49
N LEU A 14 50.12 -31.83 32.38
CA LEU A 14 51.54 -31.67 32.04
C LEU A 14 51.88 -30.18 31.92
N LEU A 15 52.58 -29.70 32.93
CA LEU A 15 53.14 -28.35 33.08
C LEU A 15 54.65 -28.45 32.85
N GLY A 16 55.16 -27.85 31.77
CA GLY A 16 56.60 -27.76 31.50
C GLY A 16 57.20 -26.48 32.07
N LEU A 17 57.82 -26.59 33.24
CA LEU A 17 58.71 -25.59 33.86
C LEU A 17 60.14 -25.81 33.34
N MET A 18 60.78 -24.76 32.83
CA MET A 18 62.25 -24.73 32.62
C MET A 18 62.87 -23.78 33.64
N LEU A 19 63.74 -24.35 34.48
CA LEU A 19 64.58 -23.67 35.47
C LEU A 19 65.67 -22.83 34.81
N PHE A 20 65.96 -21.69 35.42
CA PHE A 20 67.26 -21.00 35.35
C PHE A 20 67.99 -21.29 36.66
N ALA A 21 69.24 -21.76 36.58
CA ALA A 21 70.16 -21.76 37.70
C ALA A 21 71.45 -21.05 37.26
N ALA A 22 71.84 -20.06 38.05
CA ALA A 22 73.13 -19.38 37.98
C ALA A 22 74.00 -19.88 39.13
N GLY A 23 75.27 -20.13 38.85
CA GLY A 23 76.30 -20.41 39.85
C GLY A 23 77.65 -19.94 39.31
N PHE A 24 78.27 -19.01 40.02
CA PHE A 24 79.61 -18.48 39.78
C PHE A 24 80.66 -19.37 40.46
N ALA A 25 81.81 -19.59 39.82
CA ALA A 25 83.09 -19.81 40.50
C ALA A 25 84.23 -19.40 39.54
N VAL A 26 85.19 -18.62 40.06
CA VAL A 26 86.37 -18.13 39.35
C VAL A 26 87.53 -19.10 39.57
N HIS A 27 88.17 -19.54 38.50
CA HIS A 27 89.53 -20.08 38.52
C HIS A 27 90.24 -19.62 37.24
N THR A 28 91.35 -18.91 37.40
CA THR A 28 92.20 -18.43 36.30
C THR A 28 93.34 -19.40 36.07
N THR A 29 93.35 -20.06 34.91
CA THR A 29 94.56 -20.58 34.28
C THR A 29 94.48 -20.26 32.79
N THR A 30 95.46 -19.52 32.30
CA THR A 30 95.65 -19.17 30.89
C THR A 30 95.97 -20.42 30.09
N VAL A 31 95.07 -20.77 29.16
CA VAL A 31 95.34 -21.70 28.07
C VAL A 31 94.76 -21.06 26.82
N ASP A 32 95.57 -20.90 25.78
CA ASP A 32 95.14 -20.44 24.47
C ASP A 32 94.08 -21.39 23.91
N VAL A 33 92.81 -20.98 24.00
CA VAL A 33 91.70 -21.67 23.35
C VAL A 33 91.40 -20.96 22.05
N GLN A 34 91.92 -21.55 20.98
CA GLN A 34 91.46 -21.43 19.61
C GLN A 34 89.96 -21.06 19.58
N ALA A 35 89.67 -19.81 19.21
CA ALA A 35 88.35 -19.20 19.36
C ALA A 35 87.27 -20.10 18.76
N ALA A 36 86.55 -20.85 19.61
CA ALA A 36 85.41 -21.65 19.19
C ALA A 36 84.43 -20.71 18.48
N THR A 37 84.32 -20.90 17.16
CA THR A 37 83.48 -20.19 16.19
C THR A 37 82.00 -20.47 16.45
N THR A 38 81.56 -20.13 17.66
CA THR A 38 80.24 -20.42 18.18
C THR A 38 79.20 -19.63 17.38
N THR A 39 78.45 -20.37 16.55
CA THR A 39 77.33 -19.83 15.78
C THR A 39 76.07 -19.90 16.64
N GLY A 40 75.36 -18.79 16.79
CA GLY A 40 74.15 -18.74 17.61
C GLY A 40 73.86 -17.38 18.23
N PHE A 41 72.78 -17.31 19.01
CA PHE A 41 72.42 -16.11 19.77
C PHE A 41 73.31 -15.97 21.02
N ARG A 42 73.83 -14.76 21.26
CA ARG A 42 74.56 -14.39 22.48
C ARG A 42 74.07 -13.07 23.03
N THR A 43 73.96 -12.97 24.35
CA THR A 43 73.65 -11.72 25.05
C THR A 43 74.92 -11.17 25.67
N VAL A 44 75.26 -9.92 25.35
CA VAL A 44 76.43 -9.20 25.87
C VAL A 44 75.95 -7.84 26.35
N ASN A 45 76.20 -7.50 27.61
CA ASN A 45 75.77 -6.25 28.25
C ASN A 45 74.27 -5.95 28.03
N GLY A 46 73.43 -6.97 28.24
CA GLY A 46 71.97 -6.88 28.09
C GLY A 46 71.45 -6.81 26.65
N LYS A 47 72.31 -6.80 25.63
CA LYS A 47 71.92 -6.77 24.21
C LYS A 47 72.16 -8.13 23.57
N THR A 48 71.14 -8.65 22.87
CA THR A 48 71.24 -9.93 22.16
C THR A 48 71.74 -9.72 20.73
N TYR A 49 72.66 -10.55 20.28
CA TYR A 49 73.25 -10.59 18.94
C TYR A 49 73.17 -12.02 18.38
N TYR A 50 73.30 -12.19 17.07
CA TYR A 50 73.54 -13.49 16.46
C TYR A 50 74.93 -13.52 15.83
N TYR A 51 75.73 -14.53 16.18
CA TYR A 51 77.06 -14.75 15.62
C TYR A 51 77.00 -15.88 14.60
N LYS A 52 77.66 -15.70 13.46
CA LYS A 52 77.91 -16.75 12.47
C LYS A 52 79.41 -16.76 12.18
N SER A 53 80.08 -17.88 12.49
CA SER A 53 81.53 -18.02 12.36
C SER A 53 82.31 -16.87 13.02
N GLY A 54 81.93 -16.51 14.25
CA GLY A 54 82.57 -15.44 15.03
C GLY A 54 82.20 -14.00 14.64
N LYS A 55 81.48 -13.77 13.53
CA LYS A 55 81.05 -12.42 13.10
C LYS A 55 79.59 -12.13 13.46
N LYS A 56 79.29 -10.89 13.88
CA LYS A 56 77.92 -10.43 14.15
C LYS A 56 77.11 -10.36 12.84
N VAL A 57 75.98 -11.05 12.79
CA VAL A 57 75.01 -10.93 11.70
C VAL A 57 74.24 -9.61 11.84
N LYS A 58 73.98 -8.97 10.70
CA LYS A 58 73.23 -7.71 10.56
C LYS A 58 72.11 -7.91 9.53
N GLY A 59 70.97 -7.24 9.72
CA GLY A 59 69.81 -7.34 8.84
C GLY A 59 68.95 -8.59 9.10
N TRP A 60 68.34 -9.11 8.03
CA TRP A 60 67.44 -10.27 8.12
C TRP A 60 68.21 -11.56 8.41
N LEU A 61 67.75 -12.30 9.42
CA LEU A 61 68.21 -13.64 9.73
C LEU A 61 67.02 -14.60 9.70
N THR A 62 67.16 -15.73 9.00
CA THR A 62 66.14 -16.78 8.96
C THR A 62 66.73 -18.05 9.58
N LEU A 63 66.05 -18.62 10.57
CA LEU A 63 66.42 -19.87 11.23
C LEU A 63 65.18 -20.76 11.28
N GLY A 64 65.20 -21.87 10.53
CA GLY A 64 64.00 -22.69 10.32
C GLY A 64 62.84 -21.85 9.77
N SER A 65 61.67 -21.93 10.42
CA SER A 65 60.46 -21.19 10.05
C SER A 65 60.40 -19.73 10.56
N ASN A 66 61.37 -19.35 11.42
CA ASN A 66 61.40 -18.07 12.12
C ASN A 66 62.30 -17.05 11.42
N LYS A 67 61.86 -15.81 11.40
CA LYS A 67 62.64 -14.65 10.91
C LYS A 67 62.94 -13.69 12.05
N TYR A 68 64.14 -13.14 12.04
CA TYR A 68 64.65 -12.19 13.02
C TYR A 68 65.23 -10.98 12.27
N PHE A 69 65.32 -9.84 12.95
CA PHE A 69 66.00 -8.67 12.40
C PHE A 69 67.05 -8.15 13.37
N LEU A 70 68.30 -8.15 12.92
CA LEU A 70 69.43 -7.58 13.62
C LEU A 70 69.64 -6.18 13.08
N ASN A 71 69.73 -5.17 13.96
CA ASN A 71 69.94 -3.79 13.57
C ASN A 71 71.13 -3.68 12.60
N THR A 72 70.94 -3.02 11.46
CA THR A 72 71.93 -2.99 10.37
C THR A 72 73.20 -2.22 10.74
N LYS A 73 73.15 -1.33 11.72
CA LYS A 73 74.32 -0.60 12.22
C LYS A 73 75.02 -1.39 13.33
N THR A 74 74.29 -1.78 14.36
CA THR A 74 74.86 -2.31 15.61
C THR A 74 74.88 -3.83 15.73
N GLY A 75 74.06 -4.54 14.95
CA GLY A 75 73.85 -5.99 15.05
C GLY A 75 72.92 -6.43 16.19
N VAL A 76 72.35 -5.50 16.95
CA VAL A 76 71.45 -5.80 18.08
C VAL A 76 70.13 -6.37 17.56
N LEU A 77 69.68 -7.48 18.14
CA LEU A 77 68.39 -8.12 17.83
C LEU A 77 67.23 -7.20 18.20
N LEU A 78 66.36 -6.90 17.23
CA LEU A 78 65.13 -6.16 17.48
C LEU A 78 64.09 -7.05 18.17
N LYS A 79 63.39 -6.47 19.15
CA LYS A 79 62.29 -7.07 19.89
C LYS A 79 61.12 -6.09 19.98
N GLY A 80 59.91 -6.59 20.19
CA GLY A 80 58.69 -5.78 20.32
C GLY A 80 58.24 -5.12 19.01
N TRP A 81 57.51 -4.02 19.14
CA TRP A 81 56.96 -3.25 18.03
C TRP A 81 58.04 -2.47 17.28
N GLN A 82 58.05 -2.58 15.95
CA GLN A 82 58.98 -1.87 15.08
C GLN A 82 58.21 -1.19 13.95
N ARG A 83 58.35 0.13 13.81
CA ARG A 83 57.61 0.95 12.85
C ARG A 83 58.46 1.23 11.61
N SER A 84 57.87 1.05 10.43
CA SER A 84 58.49 1.46 9.16
C SER A 84 58.29 2.96 8.91
N SER A 85 59.07 3.53 8.00
CA SER A 85 58.92 4.93 7.54
C SER A 85 57.53 5.23 6.98
N LYS A 86 56.85 4.23 6.40
CA LYS A 86 55.47 4.34 5.88
C LYS A 86 54.39 4.09 6.93
N GLY A 87 54.75 4.01 8.21
CA GLY A 87 53.82 3.85 9.33
C GLY A 87 53.41 2.41 9.66
N ALA A 88 53.48 1.46 8.72
CA ALA A 88 53.18 0.05 8.96
C ALA A 88 54.15 -0.57 9.98
N MET A 89 53.66 -1.50 10.81
CA MET A 89 54.40 -2.04 11.96
C MET A 89 54.70 -3.53 11.81
N ARG A 90 55.82 -4.00 12.37
CA ARG A 90 56.08 -5.41 12.63
C ARG A 90 56.13 -5.65 14.13
N TYR A 91 55.88 -6.89 14.53
CA TYR A 91 56.13 -7.31 15.90
C TYR A 91 57.12 -8.47 15.93
N PHE A 92 58.18 -8.28 16.70
CA PHE A 92 59.14 -9.32 17.05
C PHE A 92 58.85 -9.75 18.49
N ASP A 93 58.78 -11.06 18.73
CA ASP A 93 58.48 -11.60 20.05
C ASP A 93 59.38 -10.95 21.12
N SER A 94 58.78 -10.47 22.21
CA SER A 94 59.50 -9.70 23.22
C SER A 94 60.53 -10.54 23.99
N ARG A 95 60.39 -11.87 23.98
CA ARG A 95 61.34 -12.80 24.61
C ARG A 95 62.38 -13.25 23.61
N THR A 96 61.95 -13.80 22.47
CA THR A 96 62.84 -14.50 21.52
C THR A 96 63.33 -13.64 20.36
N GLY A 97 62.64 -12.54 20.02
CA GLY A 97 62.90 -11.73 18.84
C GLY A 97 62.41 -12.35 17.52
N ALA A 98 61.68 -13.47 17.56
CA ALA A 98 61.09 -14.06 16.36
C ALA A 98 59.93 -13.19 15.83
N MET A 99 59.93 -12.90 14.53
CA MET A 99 58.91 -12.08 13.87
C MET A 99 57.58 -12.83 13.76
N TYR A 100 56.49 -12.23 14.24
CA TYR A 100 55.16 -12.81 14.06
C TYR A 100 54.63 -12.63 12.62
N LYS A 101 53.84 -13.63 12.21
CA LYS A 101 53.11 -13.70 10.93
C LYS A 101 51.68 -14.15 11.24
N GLY A 102 50.73 -13.75 10.40
CA GLY A 102 49.32 -14.15 10.52
C GLY A 102 48.59 -13.49 11.70
N PHE A 103 47.54 -14.15 12.17
CA PHE A 103 46.66 -13.66 13.23
C PHE A 103 47.29 -13.89 14.62
N LYS A 104 47.42 -12.83 15.42
CA LYS A 104 48.07 -12.93 16.74
C LYS A 104 47.46 -11.95 17.73
N LYS A 105 47.26 -12.42 18.97
CA LYS A 105 46.98 -11.58 20.14
C LYS A 105 48.28 -11.02 20.72
N ILE A 106 48.35 -9.71 20.90
CA ILE A 106 49.48 -9.00 21.55
C ILE A 106 48.87 -8.03 22.56
N GLY A 107 49.16 -8.25 23.84
CA GLY A 107 48.47 -7.57 24.93
C GLY A 107 46.97 -7.83 24.89
N ARG A 108 46.16 -6.75 24.89
CA ARG A 108 44.69 -6.84 24.85
C ARG A 108 44.13 -6.94 23.43
N ASN A 109 44.93 -6.68 22.39
CA ASN A 109 44.46 -6.51 21.03
C ASN A 109 44.88 -7.68 20.13
N TYR A 110 44.11 -7.89 19.06
CA TYR A 110 44.44 -8.83 17.99
C TYR A 110 44.89 -8.08 16.74
N TYR A 111 45.91 -8.61 16.08
CA TYR A 111 46.52 -8.06 14.88
C TYR A 111 46.63 -9.14 13.81
N TYR A 112 46.74 -8.73 12.54
CA TYR A 112 47.10 -9.61 11.45
C TYR A 112 48.37 -9.10 10.76
N PHE A 113 49.37 -9.96 10.67
CA PHE A 113 50.64 -9.68 10.03
C PHE A 113 50.71 -10.41 8.69
N LYS A 114 50.96 -9.70 7.59
CA LYS A 114 51.04 -10.28 6.25
C LYS A 114 52.09 -11.40 6.23
N PRO A 115 51.76 -12.65 5.88
CA PRO A 115 52.72 -13.77 6.02
C PRO A 115 54.06 -13.59 5.29
N SER A 116 54.06 -12.91 4.13
CA SER A 116 55.27 -12.67 3.35
C SER A 116 56.21 -11.64 3.96
N THR A 117 55.68 -10.64 4.67
CA THR A 117 56.47 -9.51 5.16
C THR A 117 56.39 -9.28 6.66
N GLY A 118 55.49 -9.91 7.41
CA GLY A 118 55.29 -9.63 8.84
C GLY A 118 54.81 -8.21 9.17
N TYR A 119 54.44 -7.40 8.19
CA TYR A 119 53.83 -6.08 8.44
C TYR A 119 52.35 -6.21 8.80
N THR A 120 51.86 -5.34 9.69
CA THR A 120 50.45 -5.23 10.04
C THR A 120 49.59 -4.95 8.81
N VAL A 121 48.40 -5.54 8.79
CA VAL A 121 47.39 -5.36 7.74
C VAL A 121 46.18 -4.63 8.33
N SER A 122 45.62 -3.70 7.56
CA SER A 122 44.32 -3.08 7.82
C SER A 122 43.32 -3.48 6.75
N GLY A 123 42.03 -3.23 7.01
CA GLY A 123 40.93 -3.61 6.13
C GLY A 123 40.44 -5.04 6.36
N PHE A 124 39.69 -5.56 5.38
CA PHE A 124 39.16 -6.91 5.41
C PHE A 124 40.26 -7.94 5.13
N VAL A 125 40.36 -8.94 6.00
CA VAL A 125 41.28 -10.07 5.85
C VAL A 125 40.45 -11.35 5.78
N LYS A 126 40.53 -12.02 4.63
CA LYS A 126 39.91 -13.32 4.38
C LYS A 126 40.96 -14.41 4.54
N THR A 127 40.80 -15.27 5.54
CA THR A 127 41.69 -16.42 5.80
C THR A 127 41.09 -17.74 5.35
N SER A 128 39.78 -17.79 5.11
CA SER A 128 39.06 -18.90 4.46
C SER A 128 37.75 -18.37 3.86
N SER A 129 36.92 -19.24 3.27
CA SER A 129 35.58 -18.88 2.82
C SER A 129 34.68 -18.35 3.94
N THR A 130 34.83 -18.88 5.16
CA THR A 130 34.01 -18.58 6.34
C THR A 130 34.65 -17.59 7.31
N VAL A 131 35.97 -17.39 7.23
CA VAL A 131 36.72 -16.58 8.19
C VAL A 131 37.18 -15.27 7.54
N VAL A 132 36.34 -14.25 7.68
CA VAL A 132 36.62 -12.86 7.32
C VAL A 132 36.65 -12.01 8.60
N ARG A 133 37.70 -11.20 8.78
CA ARG A 133 37.85 -10.24 9.88
C ARG A 133 38.15 -8.87 9.32
N TYR A 134 37.97 -7.83 10.11
CA TYR A 134 38.38 -6.47 9.75
C TYR A 134 39.42 -5.95 10.75
N PHE A 135 40.45 -5.27 10.26
CA PHE A 135 41.48 -4.63 11.07
C PHE A 135 41.47 -3.12 10.82
N SER A 136 41.39 -2.32 11.88
CA SER A 136 41.28 -0.87 11.79
C SER A 136 42.47 -0.25 11.04
N SER A 137 42.20 0.74 10.17
CA SER A 137 43.26 1.45 9.43
C SER A 137 44.19 2.27 10.32
N GLY A 138 43.70 2.80 11.43
CA GLY A 138 44.50 3.63 12.34
C GLY A 138 45.32 2.81 13.34
N SER A 139 44.73 1.78 13.95
CA SER A 139 45.37 1.03 15.04
C SER A 139 45.81 -0.39 14.65
N TYR A 140 45.43 -0.88 13.46
CA TYR A 140 45.65 -2.25 13.01
C TYR A 140 45.03 -3.34 13.89
N THR A 141 44.15 -2.95 14.81
CA THR A 141 43.48 -3.87 15.73
C THR A 141 42.24 -4.47 15.10
N MET A 142 41.95 -5.73 15.43
CA MET A 142 40.76 -6.44 14.98
C MET A 142 39.48 -5.77 15.50
N ALA A 143 38.55 -5.48 14.59
CA ALA A 143 37.23 -5.00 14.96
C ALA A 143 36.38 -6.11 15.59
N THR A 144 35.56 -5.72 16.55
CA THR A 144 34.52 -6.55 17.18
C THR A 144 33.24 -5.72 17.29
N GLY A 145 32.09 -6.38 17.36
CA GLY A 145 30.79 -5.72 17.40
C GLY A 145 30.44 -5.01 16.09
N TRP A 146 29.67 -3.93 16.21
CA TRP A 146 29.23 -3.11 15.08
C TRP A 146 30.38 -2.26 14.52
N MET A 147 30.52 -2.28 13.20
CA MET A 147 31.41 -1.41 12.45
C MET A 147 30.62 -0.70 11.35
N LYS A 148 30.98 0.54 11.06
CA LYS A 148 30.36 1.36 10.02
C LYS A 148 31.44 2.02 9.17
N ASN A 149 31.30 2.03 7.85
CA ASN A 149 32.20 2.79 6.97
C ASN A 149 31.69 4.23 6.72
N SER A 150 32.45 4.99 5.93
CA SER A 150 32.10 6.37 5.54
C SER A 150 30.81 6.47 4.72
N LYS A 151 30.45 5.41 3.99
CA LYS A 151 29.19 5.32 3.20
C LYS A 151 27.98 4.93 4.05
N GLY A 152 28.17 4.69 5.35
CA GLY A 152 27.11 4.29 6.26
C GLY A 152 26.76 2.79 6.23
N GLU A 153 27.46 1.99 5.43
CA GLU A 153 27.31 0.53 5.42
C GLU A 153 27.78 -0.03 6.76
N LYS A 154 27.07 -1.05 7.27
CA LYS A 154 27.32 -1.63 8.59
C LYS A 154 27.66 -3.10 8.50
N TRP A 155 28.60 -3.53 9.32
CA TRP A 155 28.97 -4.93 9.53
C TRP A 155 28.89 -5.25 11.01
N TYR A 156 28.77 -6.55 11.33
CA TYR A 156 28.92 -7.03 12.68
C TYR A 156 29.99 -8.11 12.73
N PHE A 157 30.92 -7.98 13.67
CA PHE A 157 31.98 -8.94 13.93
C PHE A 157 31.77 -9.57 15.31
N THR A 158 31.87 -10.89 15.41
CA THR A 158 31.70 -11.59 16.70
C THR A 158 32.61 -11.01 17.79
N PRO A 159 32.08 -10.72 19.00
CA PRO A 159 32.91 -10.22 20.09
C PRO A 159 34.07 -11.14 20.47
N SER A 160 33.86 -12.46 20.42
CA SER A 160 34.85 -13.46 20.84
C SER A 160 35.95 -13.73 19.81
N THR A 161 35.64 -13.67 18.50
CA THR A 161 36.58 -14.11 17.45
C THR A 161 36.83 -13.10 16.34
N GLY A 162 36.10 -11.99 16.30
CA GLY A 162 36.14 -10.98 15.23
C GLY A 162 35.69 -11.49 13.86
N ILE A 163 35.12 -12.70 13.76
CA ILE A 163 34.57 -13.22 12.51
C ILE A 163 33.32 -12.43 12.12
N MET A 164 33.26 -12.00 10.86
CA MET A 164 32.16 -11.25 10.26
C MET A 164 30.88 -12.08 10.16
N TYR A 165 29.75 -11.51 10.55
CA TYR A 165 28.43 -12.11 10.35
C TYR A 165 27.96 -12.03 8.90
N ARG A 166 27.27 -13.09 8.49
CA ARG A 166 26.58 -13.28 7.20
C ARG A 166 25.25 -13.98 7.43
N GLY A 167 24.27 -13.70 6.57
CA GLY A 167 22.91 -14.22 6.66
C GLY A 167 22.10 -13.61 7.80
N LEU A 168 21.02 -14.30 8.17
CA LEU A 168 20.15 -13.91 9.28
C LEU A 168 20.83 -14.23 10.63
N LYS A 169 21.00 -13.21 11.48
CA LYS A 169 21.65 -13.34 12.80
C LYS A 169 20.88 -12.58 13.87
N LYS A 170 20.85 -13.16 15.08
CA LYS A 170 20.34 -12.50 16.28
C LYS A 170 21.47 -11.75 16.97
N ILE A 171 21.25 -10.48 17.29
CA ILE A 171 22.18 -9.63 18.05
C ILE A 171 21.34 -8.94 19.14
N GLY A 172 21.58 -9.29 20.41
CA GLY A 172 20.71 -8.87 21.50
C GLY A 172 19.26 -9.38 21.31
N ALA A 173 18.29 -8.48 21.43
CA ALA A 173 16.87 -8.79 21.26
C ALA A 173 16.43 -8.87 19.78
N TYR A 174 17.26 -8.44 18.83
CA TYR A 174 16.84 -8.19 17.46
C TYR A 174 17.51 -9.13 16.45
N TYR A 175 16.85 -9.33 15.31
CA TYR A 175 17.41 -10.03 14.16
C TYR A 175 17.81 -9.03 13.07
N TYR A 176 18.91 -9.35 12.39
CA TYR A 176 19.50 -8.58 11.30
C TYR A 176 19.85 -9.53 10.16
N TYR A 177 19.81 -9.04 8.93
CA TYR A 177 20.32 -9.77 7.78
C TYR A 177 21.59 -9.12 7.26
N PHE A 178 22.65 -9.91 7.18
CA PHE A 178 23.92 -9.52 6.59
C PHE A 178 24.06 -10.20 5.23
N ASP A 179 24.42 -9.44 4.21
CA ASP A 179 24.60 -9.94 2.86
C ASP A 179 25.56 -11.14 2.83
N GLY A 180 25.20 -12.20 2.11
CA GLY A 180 25.96 -13.46 2.10
C GLY A 180 27.37 -13.32 1.54
N THR A 181 27.58 -12.37 0.62
CA THR A 181 28.85 -12.16 -0.06
C THR A 181 29.69 -11.13 0.69
N THR A 182 29.14 -9.93 0.88
CA THR A 182 29.82 -8.75 1.41
C THR A 182 29.77 -8.64 2.93
N GLY A 183 28.81 -9.30 3.59
CA GLY A 183 28.57 -9.17 5.02
C GLY A 183 27.92 -7.86 5.46
N ALA A 184 27.59 -6.96 4.52
CA ALA A 184 26.96 -5.69 4.86
C ALA A 184 25.50 -5.90 5.30
N ALA A 185 25.05 -5.21 6.34
CA ALA A 185 23.67 -5.26 6.81
C ALA A 185 22.70 -4.74 5.74
N LYS A 186 21.61 -5.46 5.50
CA LYS A 186 20.59 -5.14 4.49
C LYS A 186 19.31 -4.65 5.15
N SER A 187 18.65 -3.71 4.48
CA SER A 187 17.32 -3.20 4.80
C SER A 187 16.36 -3.44 3.63
N GLY A 188 15.07 -3.18 3.83
CA GLY A 188 14.01 -3.41 2.86
C GLY A 188 13.44 -4.83 2.88
N PHE A 189 12.67 -5.16 1.85
CA PHE A 189 12.14 -6.51 1.64
C PHE A 189 13.26 -7.43 1.14
N LEU A 190 13.38 -8.60 1.77
CA LEU A 190 14.33 -9.65 1.39
C LEU A 190 13.60 -10.97 1.23
N THR A 191 13.77 -11.60 0.08
CA THR A 191 13.23 -12.91 -0.25
C THR A 191 14.35 -13.95 -0.10
N ALA A 192 14.17 -14.91 0.80
CA ALA A 192 15.08 -16.04 0.96
C ALA A 192 14.89 -17.06 -0.17
N ALA A 193 15.88 -17.96 -0.35
CA ALA A 193 15.84 -19.00 -1.39
C ALA A 193 14.61 -19.92 -1.32
N ASN A 194 14.05 -20.11 -0.12
CA ASN A 194 12.81 -20.88 0.08
C ASN A 194 11.52 -20.05 -0.12
N GLY A 195 11.62 -18.88 -0.76
CA GLY A 195 10.48 -17.99 -1.04
C GLY A 195 10.01 -17.13 0.14
N ASN A 196 10.53 -17.35 1.36
CA ASN A 196 10.12 -16.57 2.52
C ASN A 196 10.56 -15.11 2.40
N VAL A 197 9.60 -14.19 2.54
CA VAL A 197 9.85 -12.75 2.52
C VAL A 197 9.92 -12.21 3.94
N ARG A 198 10.92 -11.38 4.23
CA ARG A 198 11.07 -10.62 5.49
C ARG A 198 11.30 -9.15 5.18
N TYR A 199 11.05 -8.28 6.14
CA TYR A 199 11.35 -6.85 6.01
C TYR A 199 12.34 -6.40 7.08
N PHE A 200 13.35 -5.63 6.70
CA PHE A 200 14.35 -5.05 7.60
C PHE A 200 14.27 -3.53 7.54
N ARG A 201 14.11 -2.88 8.69
CA ARG A 201 13.83 -1.44 8.76
C ARG A 201 14.96 -0.60 8.20
N GLY A 202 14.65 0.39 7.36
CA GLY A 202 15.64 1.22 6.65
C GLY A 202 16.73 1.82 7.55
N LYS A 203 16.34 2.45 8.67
CA LYS A 203 17.27 3.16 9.56
C LYS A 203 18.03 2.24 10.53
N THR A 204 17.36 1.20 11.03
CA THR A 204 17.88 0.37 12.13
C THR A 204 18.37 -1.00 11.69
N TYR A 205 18.02 -1.45 10.48
CA TYR A 205 18.29 -2.79 9.95
C TYR A 205 17.65 -3.93 10.75
N VAL A 206 16.80 -3.60 11.73
CA VAL A 206 16.09 -4.59 12.55
C VAL A 206 14.99 -5.24 11.72
N MET A 207 14.89 -6.57 11.80
CA MET A 207 13.81 -7.34 11.22
C MET A 207 12.45 -6.91 11.79
N ALA A 208 11.48 -6.60 10.94
CA ALA A 208 10.13 -6.31 11.35
C ALA A 208 9.40 -7.60 11.76
N THR A 209 8.58 -7.48 12.80
CA THR A 209 7.64 -8.49 13.28
C THR A 209 6.31 -7.80 13.55
N GLY A 210 5.21 -8.55 13.51
CA GLY A 210 3.86 -8.02 13.68
C GLY A 210 3.42 -7.09 12.54
N TRP A 211 2.60 -6.11 12.88
CA TRP A 211 2.06 -5.15 11.91
C TRP A 211 3.12 -4.18 11.39
N LEU A 212 3.07 -3.92 10.08
CA LEU A 212 3.87 -2.90 9.41
C LEU A 212 3.00 -2.08 8.47
N GLY A 213 3.00 -0.76 8.63
CA GLY A 213 2.38 0.19 7.70
C GLY A 213 3.44 0.92 6.84
N SER A 214 3.10 1.23 5.59
CA SER A 214 3.85 2.17 4.75
C SER A 214 3.22 3.57 4.78
N SER A 215 3.97 4.58 4.35
CA SER A 215 3.46 5.95 4.15
C SER A 215 2.34 6.04 3.10
N SER A 216 2.27 5.08 2.18
CA SER A 216 1.22 4.94 1.17
C SER A 216 -0.01 4.16 1.66
N GLY A 217 -0.15 3.94 2.97
CA GLY A 217 -1.30 3.24 3.56
C GLY A 217 -1.30 1.72 3.40
N LYS A 218 -0.27 1.12 2.80
CA LYS A 218 -0.17 -0.35 2.65
C LYS A 218 0.16 -0.97 4.00
N ARG A 219 -0.55 -2.04 4.36
CA ARG A 219 -0.33 -2.78 5.61
C ARG A 219 0.09 -4.22 5.33
N TYR A 220 1.04 -4.70 6.13
CA TYR A 220 1.59 -6.05 6.10
C TYR A 220 1.57 -6.64 7.51
N TYR A 221 1.62 -7.96 7.60
CA TYR A 221 1.82 -8.65 8.87
C TYR A 221 2.94 -9.67 8.77
N PHE A 222 3.90 -9.59 9.67
CA PHE A 222 5.05 -10.48 9.76
C PHE A 222 4.94 -11.36 11.00
N ALA A 223 5.20 -12.65 10.87
CA ALA A 223 5.16 -13.60 11.97
C ALA A 223 6.04 -13.15 13.14
N LYS A 224 5.48 -13.11 14.35
CA LYS A 224 6.16 -12.59 15.55
C LYS A 224 7.49 -13.30 15.84
N ASN A 225 7.56 -14.62 15.60
CA ASN A 225 8.72 -15.44 15.93
C ASN A 225 9.77 -15.51 14.81
N THR A 226 9.36 -15.46 13.55
CA THR A 226 10.25 -15.74 12.40
C THR A 226 10.46 -14.54 11.49
N GLY A 227 9.64 -13.49 11.63
CA GLY A 227 9.63 -12.32 10.75
C GLY A 227 9.16 -12.60 9.33
N VAL A 228 8.62 -13.79 9.03
CA VAL A 228 8.11 -14.13 7.69
C VAL A 228 6.80 -13.41 7.42
N MET A 229 6.68 -12.78 6.25
CA MET A 229 5.48 -12.07 5.80
C MET A 229 4.33 -13.05 5.56
N TYR A 230 3.16 -12.77 6.12
CA TYR A 230 1.96 -13.54 5.83
C TYR A 230 1.36 -13.19 4.47
N LYS A 231 0.74 -14.20 3.87
CA LYS A 231 0.02 -14.16 2.60
C LYS A 231 -1.25 -15.00 2.77
N GLY A 232 -2.35 -14.62 2.13
CA GLY A 232 -3.66 -15.24 2.30
C GLY A 232 -4.34 -14.85 3.62
N PHE A 233 -5.21 -15.73 4.12
CA PHE A 233 -5.96 -15.51 5.35
C PHE A 233 -5.09 -15.63 6.61
N LYS A 234 -5.27 -14.70 7.55
CA LYS A 234 -4.63 -14.77 8.86
C LYS A 234 -5.45 -14.09 9.95
N THR A 235 -5.71 -14.82 11.03
CA THR A 235 -6.27 -14.29 12.26
C THR A 235 -5.18 -13.69 13.15
N VAL A 236 -5.38 -12.44 13.54
CA VAL A 236 -4.53 -11.66 14.46
C VAL A 236 -5.45 -11.02 15.49
N ASP A 237 -5.21 -11.29 16.77
CA ASP A 237 -5.96 -10.72 17.90
C ASP A 237 -7.50 -10.87 17.72
N GLY A 238 -7.94 -12.08 17.36
CA GLY A 238 -9.36 -12.42 17.18
C GLY A 238 -9.99 -11.94 15.86
N LYS A 239 -9.27 -11.20 15.03
CA LYS A 239 -9.75 -10.65 13.76
C LYS A 239 -9.07 -11.32 12.57
N THR A 240 -9.84 -11.73 11.57
CA THR A 240 -9.30 -12.39 10.37
C THR A 240 -9.15 -11.40 9.22
N TYR A 241 -7.94 -11.33 8.68
CA TYR A 241 -7.55 -10.45 7.58
C TYR A 241 -7.20 -11.28 6.34
N TYR A 242 -7.29 -10.67 5.17
CA TYR A 242 -6.79 -11.26 3.93
C TYR A 242 -5.62 -10.44 3.37
N PHE A 243 -4.46 -11.09 3.24
CA PHE A 243 -3.24 -10.51 2.67
C PHE A 243 -3.08 -11.01 1.24
N ASN A 244 -2.90 -10.10 0.29
CA ASN A 244 -2.74 -10.43 -1.12
C ASN A 244 -1.65 -11.50 -1.32
N PRO A 245 -1.93 -12.65 -1.97
CA PRO A 245 -0.95 -13.73 -2.10
C PRO A 245 0.33 -13.35 -2.86
N LYS A 246 0.26 -12.37 -3.76
CA LYS A 246 1.42 -11.88 -4.51
C LYS A 246 2.23 -10.90 -3.67
N THR A 247 1.57 -9.88 -3.12
CA THR A 247 2.23 -8.71 -2.53
C THR A 247 2.33 -8.73 -0.99
N GLY A 248 1.51 -9.51 -0.31
CA GLY A 248 1.39 -9.54 1.16
C GLY A 248 0.67 -8.32 1.77
N VAL A 249 0.04 -7.48 0.94
CA VAL A 249 -0.69 -6.29 1.39
C VAL A 249 -2.11 -6.68 1.83
N VAL A 250 -2.58 -6.16 2.97
CA VAL A 250 -4.00 -6.30 3.37
C VAL A 250 -4.91 -5.80 2.26
N THR A 251 -5.86 -6.63 1.83
CA THR A 251 -6.81 -6.33 0.74
C THR A 251 -8.22 -6.23 1.31
N THR A 252 -9.01 -5.28 0.80
CA THR A 252 -10.43 -5.10 1.14
C THR A 252 -11.33 -5.41 -0.07
N GLY A 253 -12.63 -5.58 0.15
CA GLY A 253 -13.61 -5.87 -0.88
C GLY A 253 -13.78 -7.37 -1.17
N TRP A 254 -14.28 -7.69 -2.37
CA TRP A 254 -14.54 -9.05 -2.81
C TRP A 254 -13.24 -9.83 -3.07
N VAL A 255 -13.14 -11.03 -2.51
CA VAL A 255 -12.00 -11.94 -2.66
C VAL A 255 -12.50 -13.31 -3.05
N LYS A 256 -11.90 -13.91 -4.08
CA LYS A 256 -12.12 -15.31 -4.47
C LYS A 256 -10.82 -16.10 -4.25
N GLU A 257 -10.87 -17.12 -3.40
CA GLU A 257 -9.72 -17.96 -3.04
C GLU A 257 -10.19 -19.42 -2.98
N ASN A 258 -9.50 -20.32 -3.68
CA ASN A 258 -9.83 -21.76 -3.74
C ASN A 258 -11.31 -22.06 -4.05
N GLY A 259 -11.88 -21.34 -5.03
CA GLY A 259 -13.28 -21.49 -5.46
C GLY A 259 -14.32 -20.88 -4.52
N LYS A 260 -13.93 -20.40 -3.33
CA LYS A 260 -14.81 -19.77 -2.35
C LYS A 260 -14.74 -18.25 -2.47
N THR A 261 -15.87 -17.59 -2.23
CA THR A 261 -15.99 -16.13 -2.27
C THR A 261 -16.13 -15.57 -0.85
N TYR A 262 -15.42 -14.48 -0.57
CA TYR A 262 -15.38 -13.79 0.71
C TYR A 262 -15.55 -12.29 0.46
N TYR A 263 -16.02 -11.57 1.48
CA TYR A 263 -15.99 -10.10 1.47
C TYR A 263 -15.21 -9.58 2.66
N ILE A 264 -14.18 -8.78 2.39
CA ILE A 264 -13.39 -8.10 3.42
C ILE A 264 -13.94 -6.69 3.57
N ASP A 265 -14.58 -6.40 4.70
CA ASP A 265 -15.25 -5.12 4.92
C ASP A 265 -14.22 -3.97 4.86
N PRO A 266 -14.38 -2.98 3.95
CA PRO A 266 -13.40 -1.91 3.79
C PRO A 266 -13.21 -1.02 5.02
N SER A 267 -14.21 -0.92 5.90
CA SER A 267 -14.16 -0.08 7.11
C SER A 267 -13.40 -0.77 8.24
N THR A 268 -13.61 -2.07 8.42
CA THR A 268 -12.98 -2.84 9.50
C THR A 268 -11.69 -3.55 9.06
N THR A 269 -11.50 -3.72 7.75
CA THR A 269 -10.42 -4.47 7.09
C THR A 269 -10.40 -5.97 7.40
N THR A 270 -11.51 -6.52 7.91
CA THR A 270 -11.64 -7.93 8.29
C THR A 270 -12.68 -8.66 7.45
N ILE A 271 -12.63 -9.99 7.47
CA ILE A 271 -13.68 -10.81 6.82
C ILE A 271 -15.07 -10.44 7.37
N THR A 272 -16.07 -10.50 6.50
CA THR A 272 -17.48 -10.36 6.86
C THR A 272 -18.05 -11.73 7.18
N THR A 273 -18.85 -11.82 8.23
CA THR A 273 -19.64 -13.00 8.60
C THR A 273 -21.10 -12.60 8.78
N GLY A 274 -22.03 -13.56 8.71
CA GLY A 274 -23.46 -13.28 8.78
C GLY A 274 -24.01 -12.60 7.54
N THR A 275 -25.16 -11.95 7.66
CA THR A 275 -25.82 -11.26 6.55
C THR A 275 -25.36 -9.81 6.46
N LYS A 276 -24.93 -9.37 5.27
CA LYS A 276 -24.47 -8.00 5.03
C LYS A 276 -25.05 -7.44 3.74
N LEU A 277 -25.58 -6.22 3.80
CA LEU A 277 -25.96 -5.44 2.62
C LEU A 277 -24.70 -4.85 1.97
N ILE A 278 -24.44 -5.23 0.72
CA ILE A 278 -23.29 -4.75 -0.07
C ILE A 278 -23.84 -4.31 -1.43
N ASP A 279 -23.63 -3.05 -1.79
CA ASP A 279 -24.06 -2.46 -3.06
C ASP A 279 -25.54 -2.70 -3.42
N GLY A 280 -26.43 -2.67 -2.42
CA GLY A 280 -27.89 -2.82 -2.61
C GLY A 280 -28.38 -4.28 -2.70
N LYS A 281 -27.52 -5.25 -2.40
CA LYS A 281 -27.88 -6.67 -2.32
C LYS A 281 -27.42 -7.26 -0.99
N TYR A 282 -28.25 -8.07 -0.34
CA TYR A 282 -27.84 -8.84 0.82
C TYR A 282 -27.01 -10.03 0.39
N TYR A 283 -25.90 -10.25 1.07
CA TYR A 283 -25.06 -11.44 0.94
C TYR A 283 -24.99 -12.13 2.30
N VAL A 284 -25.04 -13.45 2.29
CA VAL A 284 -24.98 -14.28 3.49
C VAL A 284 -23.61 -14.96 3.51
N PHE A 285 -22.90 -14.80 4.63
CA PHE A 285 -21.59 -15.40 4.86
C PHE A 285 -21.66 -16.31 6.08
N ASP A 286 -21.02 -17.49 6.00
CA ASP A 286 -20.91 -18.41 7.14
C ASP A 286 -19.95 -17.87 8.23
N SER A 287 -19.77 -18.64 9.31
CA SER A 287 -18.87 -18.28 10.42
C SER A 287 -17.39 -18.21 10.03
N ASN A 288 -17.00 -18.77 8.88
CA ASN A 288 -15.66 -18.70 8.31
C ASN A 288 -15.55 -17.58 7.26
N GLY A 289 -16.63 -16.84 7.02
CA GLY A 289 -16.72 -15.73 6.05
C GLY A 289 -16.94 -16.18 4.60
N VAL A 290 -17.27 -17.44 4.35
CA VAL A 290 -17.56 -17.96 3.01
C VAL A 290 -18.97 -17.54 2.61
N MET A 291 -19.12 -16.93 1.44
CA MET A 291 -20.43 -16.55 0.88
C MET A 291 -21.24 -17.80 0.57
N THR A 292 -22.40 -17.94 1.20
CA THR A 292 -23.33 -19.07 1.01
C THR A 292 -24.54 -18.70 0.15
N GLY A 293 -24.83 -17.42 0.00
CA GLY A 293 -25.96 -16.96 -0.82
C GLY A 293 -26.06 -15.44 -0.93
N SER A 294 -27.02 -14.98 -1.71
CA SER A 294 -27.35 -13.55 -1.83
C SER A 294 -28.80 -13.35 -2.28
N TYR A 295 -29.45 -12.27 -1.86
CA TYR A 295 -30.80 -11.88 -2.26
C TYR A 295 -30.91 -10.36 -2.35
N ALA A 296 -31.84 -9.86 -3.17
CA ALA A 296 -32.05 -8.43 -3.34
C ALA A 296 -32.57 -7.79 -2.04
N ASP A 297 -32.15 -6.56 -1.74
CA ASP A 297 -32.73 -5.79 -0.66
C ASP A 297 -34.13 -5.29 -1.08
N SER A 298 -35.17 -6.01 -0.64
CA SER A 298 -36.57 -5.68 -0.91
C SER A 298 -37.12 -4.57 -0.03
N SER A 299 -36.34 -4.03 0.91
CA SER A 299 -36.77 -2.98 1.85
C SER A 299 -36.52 -1.56 1.35
N ASN A 300 -35.89 -1.40 0.18
CA ASN A 300 -35.66 -0.10 -0.43
C ASN A 300 -35.46 -0.24 -1.96
N SER A 301 -36.48 -0.76 -2.65
CA SER A 301 -36.52 -0.81 -4.10
C SER A 301 -36.46 0.60 -4.66
N GLY A 302 -35.38 0.89 -5.40
CA GLY A 302 -35.37 2.01 -6.33
C GLY A 302 -36.49 1.85 -7.37
N PRO A 303 -36.71 2.86 -8.23
CA PRO A 303 -37.78 2.80 -9.22
C PRO A 303 -37.67 1.53 -10.08
N THR A 304 -38.81 0.91 -10.36
CA THR A 304 -38.99 -0.24 -11.25
C THR A 304 -38.15 -0.06 -12.50
N ALA A 305 -37.44 -1.12 -12.90
CA ALA A 305 -36.63 -1.08 -14.11
C ALA A 305 -37.54 -0.95 -15.35
N PRO A 306 -37.30 0.03 -16.26
CA PRO A 306 -38.07 0.15 -17.48
C PRO A 306 -37.80 -1.02 -18.42
N THR A 307 -38.82 -1.43 -19.19
CA THR A 307 -38.67 -2.34 -20.32
C THR A 307 -38.40 -1.57 -21.62
N SER A 308 -38.24 -2.27 -22.75
CA SER A 308 -38.02 -1.65 -24.06
C SER A 308 -39.30 -1.10 -24.71
N ALA A 309 -40.48 -1.30 -24.11
CA ALA A 309 -41.74 -0.86 -24.70
C ALA A 309 -41.90 0.67 -24.63
N ARG A 310 -42.41 1.27 -25.73
CA ARG A 310 -42.68 2.71 -25.84
C ARG A 310 -43.97 3.11 -25.12
N THR A 311 -43.93 3.03 -23.79
CA THR A 311 -45.05 3.35 -22.91
C THR A 311 -44.72 4.51 -21.98
N LEU A 312 -45.76 5.19 -21.52
CA LEU A 312 -45.64 6.25 -20.52
C LEU A 312 -45.01 5.73 -19.21
N LYS A 313 -45.42 4.54 -18.75
CA LYS A 313 -44.81 3.87 -17.59
C LYS A 313 -43.30 3.71 -17.73
N ASN A 314 -42.83 3.18 -18.87
CA ASN A 314 -41.39 2.99 -19.10
C ASN A 314 -40.62 4.31 -19.23
N TYR A 315 -41.23 5.34 -19.80
CA TYR A 315 -40.63 6.67 -19.85
C TYR A 315 -40.37 7.21 -18.43
N LEU A 316 -41.38 7.18 -17.55
CA LEU A 316 -41.26 7.67 -16.18
C LEU A 316 -40.32 6.79 -15.34
N ALA A 317 -40.44 5.47 -15.46
CA ALA A 317 -39.54 4.50 -14.82
C ALA A 317 -38.07 4.73 -15.22
N GLY A 318 -37.82 5.00 -16.50
CA GLY A 318 -36.51 5.34 -17.04
C GLY A 318 -35.98 6.69 -16.53
N ALA A 319 -36.83 7.72 -16.51
CA ALA A 319 -36.49 9.05 -16.02
C ALA A 319 -36.10 9.06 -14.53
N LEU A 320 -36.62 8.12 -13.73
CA LEU A 320 -36.28 7.99 -12.30
C LEU A 320 -34.95 7.26 -12.04
N GLN A 321 -34.41 6.50 -13.00
CA GLN A 321 -33.21 5.69 -12.80
C GLN A 321 -31.95 6.46 -12.32
N PRO A 322 -31.65 7.69 -12.78
CA PRO A 322 -30.48 8.45 -12.32
C PRO A 322 -30.70 9.18 -10.99
N VAL A 323 -31.91 9.19 -10.43
CA VAL A 323 -32.20 9.81 -9.14
C VAL A 323 -31.36 9.14 -8.04
N GLY A 324 -30.69 9.95 -7.23
CA GLY A 324 -29.76 9.46 -6.20
C GLY A 324 -28.53 8.73 -6.73
N LYS A 325 -28.20 8.90 -8.02
CA LYS A 325 -27.08 8.24 -8.71
C LYS A 325 -26.29 9.16 -9.66
N ALA A 326 -26.84 10.32 -10.02
CA ALA A 326 -26.18 11.29 -10.90
C ALA A 326 -26.28 12.70 -10.30
N LEU A 327 -25.12 13.35 -10.19
CA LEU A 327 -25.02 14.76 -9.80
C LEU A 327 -25.13 15.68 -11.02
N TYR A 328 -25.39 16.96 -10.77
CA TYR A 328 -25.43 17.96 -11.84
C TYR A 328 -24.04 18.24 -12.40
N VAL A 329 -23.95 18.42 -13.71
CA VAL A 329 -22.73 18.95 -14.35
C VAL A 329 -23.18 19.84 -15.49
N TRP A 330 -22.63 21.05 -15.58
CA TRP A 330 -22.96 21.97 -16.66
C TRP A 330 -22.57 21.38 -18.02
N GLY A 331 -23.52 21.26 -18.95
CA GLY A 331 -23.32 20.59 -20.24
C GLY A 331 -23.28 19.05 -20.16
N GLY A 332 -23.54 18.46 -18.98
CA GLY A 332 -23.51 17.02 -18.75
C GLY A 332 -24.65 16.30 -19.45
N GLY A 333 -24.42 15.05 -19.87
CA GLY A 333 -25.44 14.23 -20.56
C GLY A 333 -25.50 14.37 -22.08
N TRP A 334 -24.95 15.44 -22.64
CA TRP A 334 -24.86 15.63 -24.09
C TRP A 334 -23.98 14.57 -24.78
N THR A 335 -22.89 14.16 -24.13
CA THR A 335 -21.97 13.11 -24.61
C THR A 335 -22.51 11.70 -24.41
N ASP A 336 -23.47 11.53 -23.50
CA ASP A 336 -24.13 10.26 -23.18
C ASP A 336 -25.58 10.23 -23.69
N SER A 337 -25.94 11.16 -24.57
CA SER A 337 -27.32 11.39 -25.04
C SER A 337 -27.92 10.21 -25.81
N THR A 338 -27.07 9.28 -26.28
CA THR A 338 -27.46 8.03 -26.95
C THR A 338 -27.05 6.79 -26.15
N ARG A 339 -26.81 6.91 -24.84
CA ARG A 339 -26.52 5.77 -23.97
C ARG A 339 -27.81 5.15 -23.44
N LYS A 340 -27.96 3.83 -23.55
CA LYS A 340 -28.95 3.06 -22.78
C LYS A 340 -28.49 2.79 -21.37
N GLY A 341 -29.37 3.02 -20.41
CA GLY A 341 -29.10 2.81 -18.99
C GLY A 341 -28.23 3.88 -18.36
N VAL A 342 -28.19 3.86 -17.02
CA VAL A 342 -27.44 4.82 -16.22
C VAL A 342 -25.93 4.60 -16.44
N SER A 343 -25.19 5.67 -16.71
CA SER A 343 -23.75 5.57 -16.91
C SER A 343 -23.03 5.14 -15.62
N PRO A 344 -22.16 4.12 -15.66
CA PRO A 344 -21.31 3.77 -14.53
C PRO A 344 -20.43 4.93 -14.05
N THR A 345 -20.06 5.84 -14.95
CA THR A 345 -19.28 7.05 -14.63
C THR A 345 -20.07 7.99 -13.72
N TRP A 346 -21.37 8.18 -13.98
CA TRP A 346 -22.22 9.03 -13.12
C TRP A 346 -22.31 8.45 -11.72
N VAL A 347 -22.56 7.15 -11.62
CA VAL A 347 -22.68 6.44 -10.33
C VAL A 347 -21.37 6.49 -9.56
N SER A 348 -20.25 6.20 -10.22
CA SER A 348 -18.91 6.22 -9.60
C SER A 348 -18.57 7.61 -9.09
N TRP A 349 -18.80 8.64 -9.89
CA TRP A 349 -18.52 10.01 -9.51
C TRP A 349 -19.45 10.51 -8.40
N TYR A 350 -20.75 10.22 -8.50
CA TYR A 350 -21.71 10.49 -7.44
C TYR A 350 -21.28 9.84 -6.12
N ASN A 351 -20.78 8.61 -6.13
CA ASN A 351 -20.32 7.95 -4.92
C ASN A 351 -19.00 8.53 -4.39
N SER A 352 -18.13 9.03 -5.27
CA SER A 352 -16.84 9.62 -4.90
C SER A 352 -16.95 11.01 -4.28
N GLN A 353 -18.02 11.76 -4.55
CA GLN A 353 -18.23 13.09 -3.99
C GLN A 353 -18.61 13.04 -2.50
N THR A 354 -18.55 14.17 -1.81
CA THR A 354 -18.98 14.32 -0.41
C THR A 354 -20.07 15.39 -0.30
N SER A 355 -20.56 15.69 0.90
CA SER A 355 -21.52 16.78 1.13
C SER A 355 -20.98 18.17 0.73
N SER A 356 -19.68 18.31 0.47
CA SER A 356 -19.07 19.55 -0.04
C SER A 356 -19.17 19.72 -1.56
N TYR A 357 -19.89 18.86 -2.27
CA TYR A 357 -20.07 18.96 -3.72
C TYR A 357 -20.63 20.33 -4.10
N ASN A 358 -20.03 20.94 -5.14
CA ASN A 358 -20.49 22.20 -5.71
C ASN A 358 -20.27 22.17 -7.22
N TYR A 359 -21.35 22.30 -7.99
CA TYR A 359 -21.29 22.24 -9.45
C TYR A 359 -20.41 23.34 -10.08
N ASN A 360 -20.20 24.47 -9.38
CA ASN A 360 -19.37 25.57 -9.88
C ASN A 360 -17.92 25.13 -10.16
N ASN A 361 -17.45 24.08 -9.49
CA ASN A 361 -16.13 23.48 -9.70
C ASN A 361 -16.04 22.66 -11.00
N TYR A 362 -17.15 22.48 -11.73
CA TYR A 362 -17.27 21.60 -12.90
C TYR A 362 -18.04 22.28 -14.04
N ARG A 363 -17.81 23.58 -14.24
CA ARG A 363 -18.53 24.39 -15.25
C ARG A 363 -17.87 24.43 -16.63
N ASP A 364 -16.63 23.98 -16.77
CA ASP A 364 -16.00 23.90 -18.08
C ASP A 364 -16.64 22.80 -18.93
N LEU A 365 -16.75 23.06 -20.22
CA LEU A 365 -17.41 22.18 -21.18
C LEU A 365 -16.49 21.07 -21.71
N THR A 366 -15.46 20.69 -20.94
CA THR A 366 -14.56 19.59 -21.34
C THR A 366 -15.29 18.26 -21.28
N THR A 367 -14.92 17.34 -22.17
CA THR A 367 -15.45 15.97 -22.17
C THR A 367 -15.24 15.30 -20.81
N ALA A 368 -14.11 15.55 -20.15
CA ALA A 368 -13.79 14.97 -18.85
C ALA A 368 -14.79 15.36 -17.76
N ASN A 369 -15.35 16.58 -17.80
CA ASN A 369 -16.40 16.99 -16.88
C ASN A 369 -17.78 16.54 -17.35
N ARG A 370 -18.11 16.74 -18.62
CA ARG A 370 -19.45 16.47 -19.16
C ARG A 370 -19.90 15.00 -19.07
N ILE A 371 -18.97 14.04 -19.00
CA ILE A 371 -19.30 12.61 -18.79
C ILE A 371 -19.67 12.24 -17.35
N LYS A 372 -19.47 13.15 -16.38
CA LYS A 372 -19.60 12.84 -14.94
C LYS A 372 -21.03 12.93 -14.43
N GLY A 373 -21.91 13.65 -15.13
CA GLY A 373 -23.28 13.86 -14.68
C GLY A 373 -24.19 14.42 -15.76
N LEU A 374 -25.29 15.03 -15.33
CA LEU A 374 -26.37 15.48 -16.20
C LEU A 374 -26.74 16.92 -15.87
N ASP A 375 -26.78 17.81 -16.86
CA ASP A 375 -27.55 19.05 -16.72
C ASP A 375 -29.06 18.77 -16.94
N CYS A 376 -29.89 19.81 -16.87
CA CYS A 376 -31.33 19.65 -16.98
C CYS A 376 -31.76 19.12 -18.36
N SER A 377 -31.19 19.62 -19.45
CA SER A 377 -31.59 19.21 -20.80
C SER A 377 -30.93 17.92 -21.26
N GLY A 378 -29.69 17.65 -20.83
CA GLY A 378 -29.03 16.36 -20.95
C GLY A 378 -29.78 15.27 -20.21
N PHE A 379 -30.34 15.56 -19.03
CA PHE A 379 -31.24 14.65 -18.33
C PHE A 379 -32.50 14.32 -19.15
N VAL A 380 -33.25 15.33 -19.61
CA VAL A 380 -34.50 15.10 -20.35
C VAL A 380 -34.24 14.42 -21.70
N GLY A 381 -33.17 14.81 -22.40
CA GLY A 381 -32.75 14.18 -23.64
C GLY A 381 -32.37 12.71 -23.45
N TRP A 382 -31.58 12.41 -22.42
CA TRP A 382 -31.23 11.03 -22.06
C TRP A 382 -32.46 10.21 -21.62
N ALA A 383 -33.38 10.79 -20.84
CA ALA A 383 -34.59 10.11 -20.40
C ALA A 383 -35.51 9.77 -21.59
N SER A 384 -35.64 10.71 -22.53
CA SER A 384 -36.39 10.50 -23.77
C SER A 384 -35.73 9.42 -24.64
N TYR A 385 -34.40 9.40 -24.70
CA TYR A 385 -33.67 8.32 -25.36
C TYR A 385 -34.00 6.93 -24.79
N GLN A 386 -34.17 6.83 -23.46
CA GLN A 386 -34.45 5.55 -22.82
C GLN A 386 -35.75 4.91 -23.28
N VAL A 387 -36.77 5.69 -23.61
CA VAL A 387 -38.03 5.11 -24.10
C VAL A 387 -38.04 4.96 -25.62
N MET A 388 -37.31 5.81 -26.35
CA MET A 388 -37.37 5.82 -27.81
C MET A 388 -36.51 4.75 -28.47
N HIS A 389 -35.42 4.34 -27.82
CA HIS A 389 -34.46 3.40 -28.41
C HIS A 389 -34.24 2.17 -27.55
N THR A 390 -33.86 1.09 -28.23
CA THR A 390 -33.63 -0.20 -27.60
C THR A 390 -32.15 -0.46 -27.35
N LYS A 391 -31.25 0.17 -28.13
CA LYS A 391 -29.80 0.02 -28.01
C LYS A 391 -29.12 1.37 -27.87
N SER A 392 -27.86 1.36 -27.41
CA SER A 392 -27.04 2.58 -27.38
C SER A 392 -26.54 2.91 -28.78
N GLY A 393 -26.31 4.20 -29.06
CA GLY A 393 -25.75 4.67 -30.33
C GLY A 393 -26.73 4.70 -31.51
N GLU A 394 -28.00 4.32 -31.30
CA GLU A 394 -29.06 4.45 -32.31
C GLU A 394 -29.54 5.91 -32.38
N GLY A 395 -29.61 6.48 -33.58
CA GLY A 395 -30.11 7.85 -33.78
C GLY A 395 -29.28 8.95 -33.10
N GLY A 396 -29.90 10.11 -32.89
CA GLY A 396 -29.27 11.27 -32.25
C GLY A 396 -30.21 12.47 -32.20
N GLY A 397 -29.79 13.55 -31.55
CA GLY A 397 -30.54 14.82 -31.52
C GLY A 397 -31.56 14.97 -30.40
N TYR A 398 -31.60 14.08 -29.41
CA TYR A 398 -32.60 14.13 -28.33
C TYR A 398 -32.25 15.12 -27.22
N THR A 399 -30.98 15.46 -27.08
CA THR A 399 -30.52 16.50 -26.17
C THR A 399 -30.32 17.79 -26.96
N VAL A 400 -31.10 18.81 -26.60
CA VAL A 400 -30.98 20.18 -27.10
C VAL A 400 -30.88 21.14 -25.91
N VAL A 401 -30.69 22.43 -26.14
CA VAL A 401 -30.75 23.42 -25.05
C VAL A 401 -32.16 23.47 -24.45
N SER A 402 -32.28 23.76 -23.15
CA SER A 402 -33.55 23.67 -22.41
C SER A 402 -34.70 24.43 -23.08
N GLY A 403 -34.45 25.65 -23.57
CA GLY A 403 -35.47 26.48 -24.21
C GLY A 403 -36.04 25.92 -25.51
N ASP A 404 -35.28 25.06 -26.20
CA ASP A 404 -35.66 24.56 -27.53
C ASP A 404 -36.33 23.18 -27.46
N ILE A 405 -36.32 22.51 -26.31
CA ILE A 405 -36.69 21.08 -26.23
C ILE A 405 -38.10 20.81 -26.71
N GLY A 406 -39.09 21.60 -26.30
CA GLY A 406 -40.47 21.40 -26.76
C GLY A 406 -40.65 21.74 -28.23
N SER A 407 -40.06 22.83 -28.70
CA SER A 407 -40.11 23.23 -30.12
C SER A 407 -39.44 22.18 -31.01
N TYR A 408 -38.30 21.65 -30.62
CA TYR A 408 -37.59 20.59 -31.35
C TYR A 408 -38.40 19.29 -31.38
N TYR A 409 -38.93 18.86 -30.21
CA TYR A 409 -39.67 17.60 -30.12
C TYR A 409 -41.00 17.66 -30.88
N GLN A 410 -41.67 18.82 -30.90
CA GLN A 410 -42.87 19.03 -31.71
C GLN A 410 -42.54 19.16 -33.20
N ASN A 411 -41.65 20.09 -33.57
CA ASN A 411 -41.52 20.52 -34.95
C ASN A 411 -40.57 19.62 -35.75
N THR A 412 -39.53 19.08 -35.13
CA THR A 412 -38.54 18.22 -35.79
C THR A 412 -38.88 16.75 -35.60
N LEU A 413 -39.08 16.29 -34.35
CA LEU A 413 -39.30 14.87 -34.07
C LEU A 413 -40.78 14.43 -34.23
N LYS A 414 -41.72 15.38 -34.26
CA LYS A 414 -43.18 15.12 -34.36
C LYS A 414 -43.71 14.23 -33.23
N TRP A 415 -43.14 14.35 -32.04
CA TRP A 415 -43.42 13.47 -30.89
C TRP A 415 -44.55 13.93 -29.97
N GLY A 416 -44.92 15.20 -30.07
CA GLY A 416 -45.95 15.78 -29.21
C GLY A 416 -46.36 17.15 -29.71
N ARG A 417 -47.19 17.80 -28.89
CA ARG A 417 -47.64 19.17 -29.10
C ARG A 417 -47.28 20.04 -27.89
N ILE A 418 -47.03 21.31 -28.15
CA ILE A 418 -46.78 22.32 -27.15
C ILE A 418 -48.12 22.74 -26.54
N VAL A 419 -48.12 22.80 -25.22
CA VAL A 419 -49.18 23.30 -24.36
C VAL A 419 -48.62 24.52 -23.64
N ASN A 420 -49.19 25.69 -23.92
CA ASN A 420 -48.75 26.96 -23.36
C ASN A 420 -49.57 27.35 -22.12
N GLN A 421 -49.13 28.42 -21.45
CA GLN A 421 -49.75 28.92 -20.22
C GLN A 421 -51.21 29.34 -20.41
N ASN A 422 -51.57 29.90 -21.57
CA ASN A 422 -52.96 30.25 -21.88
C ASN A 422 -53.85 29.00 -21.90
N TYR A 423 -53.44 27.95 -22.61
CA TYR A 423 -54.17 26.68 -22.62
C TYR A 423 -54.25 26.05 -21.22
N LEU A 424 -53.16 26.07 -20.45
CA LEU A 424 -53.16 25.51 -19.10
C LEU A 424 -54.13 26.26 -18.18
N SER A 425 -54.16 27.60 -18.24
CA SER A 425 -55.11 28.39 -17.44
C SER A 425 -56.57 28.04 -17.76
N GLN A 426 -56.91 27.89 -19.05
CA GLN A 426 -58.25 27.49 -19.50
C GLN A 426 -58.61 26.05 -19.10
N THR A 427 -57.61 25.19 -18.96
CA THR A 427 -57.77 23.79 -18.55
C THR A 427 -57.52 23.57 -17.06
N LYS A 428 -57.64 24.63 -16.24
CA LYS A 428 -57.48 24.59 -14.78
C LYS A 428 -56.14 23.96 -14.36
N TRP A 429 -55.08 24.36 -15.06
CA TRP A 429 -53.70 23.96 -14.83
C TRP A 429 -53.49 22.44 -14.90
N LYS A 430 -54.21 21.74 -15.77
CA LYS A 430 -54.12 20.28 -15.89
C LYS A 430 -52.80 19.84 -16.55
N MET A 431 -51.97 19.18 -15.74
CA MET A 431 -50.73 18.54 -16.17
C MET A 431 -50.98 17.07 -16.49
N GLN A 432 -50.18 16.48 -17.38
CA GLN A 432 -50.20 15.04 -17.66
C GLN A 432 -48.87 14.40 -17.25
N PRO A 433 -48.89 13.17 -16.73
CA PRO A 433 -47.67 12.39 -16.57
C PRO A 433 -46.93 12.31 -17.90
N GLY A 434 -45.62 12.51 -17.86
CA GLY A 434 -44.73 12.55 -19.01
C GLY A 434 -44.61 13.91 -19.68
N ASP A 435 -45.44 14.90 -19.36
CA ASP A 435 -45.27 16.26 -19.91
C ASP A 435 -43.84 16.76 -19.63
N ILE A 436 -43.17 17.29 -20.65
CA ILE A 436 -41.85 17.91 -20.52
C ILE A 436 -42.06 19.42 -20.37
N GLY A 437 -41.83 19.95 -19.18
CA GLY A 437 -41.82 21.39 -18.95
C GLY A 437 -40.50 22.01 -19.37
N TYR A 438 -40.55 23.19 -19.96
CA TYR A 438 -39.36 23.89 -20.43
C TYR A 438 -39.53 25.41 -20.52
N ASP A 439 -38.43 26.12 -20.28
CA ASP A 439 -38.26 27.54 -20.55
C ASP A 439 -36.80 27.83 -20.95
N SER A 440 -36.47 29.11 -21.12
CA SER A 440 -35.13 29.54 -21.56
C SER A 440 -33.98 29.06 -20.67
N GLY A 441 -34.24 28.73 -19.40
CA GLY A 441 -33.21 28.37 -18.42
C GLY A 441 -33.30 26.96 -17.84
N HIS A 442 -34.44 26.27 -17.97
CA HIS A 442 -34.63 24.96 -17.31
C HIS A 442 -35.61 24.04 -18.03
N THR A 443 -35.46 22.73 -17.80
CA THR A 443 -36.41 21.71 -18.27
C THR A 443 -36.57 20.57 -17.25
N TRP A 444 -37.75 19.96 -17.21
CA TRP A 444 -38.17 18.95 -16.24
C TRP A 444 -39.22 18.02 -16.83
N ILE A 445 -39.44 16.86 -16.19
CA ILE A 445 -40.47 15.89 -16.58
C ILE A 445 -41.51 15.80 -15.47
N VAL A 446 -42.79 15.86 -15.81
CA VAL A 446 -43.89 15.66 -14.88
C VAL A 446 -44.08 14.16 -14.64
N LEU A 447 -43.96 13.71 -13.38
CA LEU A 447 -44.28 12.33 -12.99
C LEU A 447 -45.78 12.13 -12.82
N GLY A 448 -46.49 13.13 -12.31
CA GLY A 448 -47.94 13.10 -12.16
C GLY A 448 -48.47 14.32 -11.43
N GLN A 449 -49.80 14.49 -11.45
CA GLN A 449 -50.49 15.58 -10.75
C GLN A 449 -51.26 15.06 -9.54
N CYS A 450 -51.28 15.85 -8.47
CA CYS A 450 -52.01 15.61 -7.24
C CYS A 450 -53.41 16.23 -7.28
N SER A 451 -54.25 15.89 -6.29
CA SER A 451 -55.64 16.37 -6.23
C SER A 451 -55.73 17.88 -6.01
N ASP A 452 -54.79 18.43 -5.24
CA ASP A 452 -54.61 19.89 -4.99
C ASP A 452 -53.98 20.65 -6.18
N LYS A 453 -53.87 19.99 -7.34
CA LYS A 453 -53.26 20.48 -8.58
C LYS A 453 -51.76 20.69 -8.57
N SER A 454 -51.07 20.50 -7.44
CA SER A 454 -49.61 20.42 -7.42
C SER A 454 -49.11 19.24 -8.25
N ALA A 455 -47.89 19.31 -8.78
CA ALA A 455 -47.31 18.27 -9.63
C ALA A 455 -46.00 17.74 -9.04
N VAL A 456 -45.81 16.42 -9.09
CA VAL A 456 -44.51 15.82 -8.83
C VAL A 456 -43.73 15.80 -10.14
N ILE A 457 -42.49 16.25 -10.09
CA ILE A 457 -41.57 16.30 -11.22
C ILE A 457 -40.29 15.53 -10.92
N VAL A 458 -39.58 15.17 -11.98
CA VAL A 458 -38.18 14.74 -11.93
C VAL A 458 -37.35 15.66 -12.83
N HIS A 459 -36.21 16.10 -12.31
CA HIS A 459 -35.32 17.03 -13.01
C HIS A 459 -33.88 16.92 -12.50
N SER A 460 -32.92 17.56 -13.19
CA SER A 460 -31.55 17.72 -12.71
C SER A 460 -31.27 19.19 -12.40
N THR A 461 -30.78 19.50 -11.20
CA THR A 461 -30.51 20.90 -10.79
C THR A 461 -29.14 21.09 -10.13
N PRO A 462 -28.56 22.31 -10.18
CA PRO A 462 -27.18 22.57 -9.76
C PRO A 462 -26.83 22.24 -8.30
N GLN A 463 -27.81 22.19 -7.39
CA GLN A 463 -27.60 21.95 -5.96
C GLN A 463 -27.16 20.51 -5.65
N ALA A 464 -27.69 19.55 -6.40
CA ALA A 464 -27.36 18.13 -6.21
C ALA A 464 -27.26 17.44 -7.57
N GLY A 465 -28.38 17.29 -8.29
CA GLY A 465 -28.45 16.57 -9.54
C GLY A 465 -29.84 16.05 -9.82
N CYS A 466 -29.93 14.84 -10.37
CA CYS A 466 -31.20 14.20 -10.67
C CYS A 466 -31.99 13.93 -9.39
N GLN A 467 -33.18 14.51 -9.30
CA GLN A 467 -34.02 14.48 -8.11
C GLN A 467 -35.51 14.52 -8.41
N ILE A 468 -36.30 14.07 -7.44
CA ILE A 468 -37.75 14.21 -7.41
C ILE A 468 -38.07 15.46 -6.60
N ALA A 469 -38.92 16.32 -7.16
CA ALA A 469 -39.39 17.54 -6.51
C ALA A 469 -40.89 17.70 -6.67
N GLY A 470 -41.53 18.34 -5.70
CA GLY A 470 -42.93 18.74 -5.75
C GLY A 470 -43.05 20.23 -6.00
N THR A 471 -43.96 20.62 -6.89
CA THR A 471 -44.31 22.04 -7.05
C THR A 471 -45.22 22.50 -5.92
N CYS A 472 -45.28 23.80 -5.66
CA CYS A 472 -46.44 24.37 -4.99
C CYS A 472 -47.73 24.15 -5.81
N THR A 473 -48.89 24.41 -5.20
CA THR A 473 -50.17 24.50 -5.91
C THR A 473 -50.12 25.66 -6.93
N PRO A 474 -51.03 25.72 -7.92
CA PRO A 474 -51.06 26.83 -8.89
C PRO A 474 -51.15 28.23 -8.24
N ASP A 475 -51.72 28.33 -7.05
CA ASP A 475 -51.85 29.60 -6.31
C ASP A 475 -50.62 29.92 -5.45
N GLY A 476 -49.63 29.03 -5.39
CA GLY A 476 -48.34 29.25 -4.74
C GLY A 476 -48.19 28.62 -3.36
N ASP A 477 -49.09 27.74 -2.94
CA ASP A 477 -49.00 27.06 -1.65
C ASP A 477 -47.98 25.90 -1.67
N TYR A 478 -46.97 25.97 -0.80
CA TYR A 478 -45.88 25.01 -0.68
C TYR A 478 -46.18 23.84 0.24
N ASP A 479 -47.26 23.88 1.02
CA ASP A 479 -47.76 22.74 1.80
C ASP A 479 -48.57 21.78 0.92
N SER A 480 -48.05 21.53 -0.29
CA SER A 480 -48.70 20.75 -1.31
C SER A 480 -48.46 19.24 -1.16
N GLN A 481 -49.40 18.46 -1.68
CA GLN A 481 -49.31 17.00 -1.75
C GLN A 481 -48.07 16.57 -2.55
N ALA A 482 -47.73 17.29 -3.62
CA ALA A 482 -46.55 16.97 -4.41
C ALA A 482 -45.25 17.14 -3.62
N VAL A 483 -45.13 18.19 -2.80
CA VAL A 483 -43.94 18.41 -1.95
C VAL A 483 -43.82 17.30 -0.91
N ALA A 484 -44.94 16.90 -0.29
CA ALA A 484 -44.95 15.79 0.66
C ALA A 484 -44.53 14.46 0.02
N LEU A 485 -45.04 14.16 -1.18
CA LEU A 485 -44.66 12.97 -1.95
C LEU A 485 -43.17 13.02 -2.33
N ALA A 486 -42.69 14.13 -2.87
CA ALA A 486 -41.30 14.27 -3.24
C ALA A 486 -40.36 14.08 -2.05
N LYS A 487 -40.65 14.68 -0.88
CA LYS A 487 -39.88 14.43 0.36
C LYS A 487 -39.86 12.95 0.73
N THR A 488 -41.03 12.29 0.69
CA THR A 488 -41.18 10.86 1.02
C THR A 488 -40.31 9.98 0.13
N TYR A 489 -40.43 10.12 -1.19
CA TYR A 489 -39.70 9.28 -2.13
C TYR A 489 -38.21 9.62 -2.22
N MET A 490 -37.85 10.90 -2.09
CA MET A 490 -36.46 11.32 -2.11
C MET A 490 -35.70 10.83 -0.87
N SER A 491 -36.36 10.74 0.29
CA SER A 491 -35.77 10.20 1.53
C SER A 491 -35.32 8.73 1.44
N ARG A 492 -35.84 7.98 0.47
CA ARG A 492 -35.44 6.58 0.21
C ARG A 492 -34.00 6.46 -0.30
N TYR A 493 -33.47 7.52 -0.88
CA TYR A 493 -32.12 7.51 -1.45
C TYR A 493 -31.07 7.88 -0.41
N LYS A 494 -30.02 7.06 -0.29
CA LYS A 494 -28.91 7.30 0.66
C LYS A 494 -28.25 8.68 0.52
N GLY A 495 -28.31 9.28 -0.67
CA GLY A 495 -27.76 10.62 -0.89
C GLY A 495 -28.62 11.76 -0.36
N TYR A 496 -29.87 11.50 0.03
CA TYR A 496 -30.78 12.53 0.52
C TYR A 496 -30.23 13.28 1.73
N THR A 497 -29.56 12.56 2.64
CA THR A 497 -28.86 13.15 3.79
C THR A 497 -27.43 13.60 3.49
N LYS A 498 -26.92 13.35 2.28
CA LYS A 498 -25.54 13.64 1.87
C LYS A 498 -25.43 14.91 1.03
N TYR A 499 -26.35 15.10 0.09
CA TYR A 499 -26.35 16.23 -0.85
C TYR A 499 -27.53 17.15 -0.57
N GLU A 500 -27.43 18.38 -1.08
CA GLU A 500 -28.45 19.41 -0.92
C GLU A 500 -29.61 19.20 -1.90
N TYR A 501 -30.35 18.10 -1.73
CA TYR A 501 -31.57 17.84 -2.49
C TYR A 501 -32.69 18.80 -2.06
N HIS A 502 -33.41 19.34 -3.04
CA HIS A 502 -34.50 20.29 -2.85
C HIS A 502 -35.82 19.62 -3.31
N PRO A 503 -36.47 18.83 -2.43
CA PRO A 503 -37.71 18.12 -2.79
C PRO A 503 -38.92 19.06 -2.95
N SER A 504 -38.76 20.36 -2.75
CA SER A 504 -39.72 21.40 -3.09
C SER A 504 -39.16 22.29 -4.19
N CYS A 505 -39.96 22.59 -5.20
CA CYS A 505 -39.62 23.55 -6.24
C CYS A 505 -40.69 24.64 -6.38
N GLY A 506 -40.36 25.70 -7.11
CA GLY A 506 -41.28 26.82 -7.35
C GLY A 506 -42.52 26.42 -8.16
N ASN A 507 -43.32 27.42 -8.54
CA ASN A 507 -44.55 27.21 -9.29
C ASN A 507 -44.28 26.83 -10.75
N TYR A 508 -43.78 25.62 -10.98
CA TYR A 508 -43.40 25.16 -12.30
C TYR A 508 -44.63 24.97 -13.18
N ILE A 509 -45.79 24.67 -12.58
CA ILE A 509 -47.07 24.56 -13.28
C ILE A 509 -47.38 25.85 -14.07
N ARG A 510 -47.14 27.02 -13.46
CA ARG A 510 -47.34 28.34 -14.07
C ARG A 510 -46.08 28.92 -14.71
N ARG A 511 -45.14 28.07 -15.13
CA ARG A 511 -43.84 28.46 -15.68
C ARG A 511 -43.57 27.75 -17.00
N GLY A 512 -43.05 28.51 -17.96
CA GLY A 512 -42.60 27.97 -19.25
C GLY A 512 -43.73 27.41 -20.11
N ASN A 513 -43.38 26.53 -21.04
CA ASN A 513 -44.31 25.76 -21.85
C ASN A 513 -44.11 24.27 -21.60
N TYR A 514 -45.03 23.46 -22.09
CA TYR A 514 -45.00 22.02 -21.89
C TYR A 514 -45.13 21.27 -23.21
N LEU A 515 -44.23 20.34 -23.49
CA LEU A 515 -44.47 19.35 -24.54
C LEU A 515 -45.33 18.22 -23.96
N ARG A 516 -46.48 17.99 -24.59
CA ARG A 516 -47.38 16.89 -24.30
C ARG A 516 -47.29 15.84 -25.41
N TRP A 517 -46.93 14.61 -25.02
CA TRP A 517 -46.75 13.50 -25.94
C TRP A 517 -48.03 13.14 -26.70
N TYR A 518 -47.88 12.80 -27.99
CA TYR A 518 -48.94 12.11 -28.70
C TYR A 518 -49.04 10.66 -28.23
N SER A 519 -50.26 10.12 -28.14
CA SER A 519 -50.48 8.71 -27.80
C SER A 519 -49.89 7.76 -28.85
N SER A 520 -49.70 8.21 -30.10
CA SER A 520 -49.00 7.48 -31.15
C SER A 520 -47.48 7.41 -30.93
N THR A 521 -46.91 8.32 -30.13
CA THR A 521 -45.49 8.33 -29.80
C THR A 521 -45.20 7.58 -28.50
N LEU A 522 -45.98 7.86 -27.45
CA LEU A 522 -45.95 7.12 -26.18
C LEU A 522 -47.34 6.61 -25.84
N SER A 523 -47.51 5.30 -25.93
CA SER A 523 -48.74 4.62 -25.55
C SER A 523 -48.92 4.62 -24.02
N ASP A 524 -50.16 4.44 -23.55
CA ASP A 524 -50.49 4.41 -22.12
C ASP A 524 -51.36 3.20 -21.76
N PRO A 525 -50.86 1.95 -21.94
CA PRO A 525 -51.63 0.75 -21.64
C PRO A 525 -51.94 0.58 -20.15
N ASP A 526 -51.12 1.17 -19.27
CA ASP A 526 -51.26 1.13 -17.82
C ASP A 526 -52.19 2.23 -17.26
N GLY A 527 -52.76 3.07 -18.13
CA GLY A 527 -53.71 4.12 -17.78
C GLY A 527 -53.14 5.22 -16.87
N TYR A 528 -51.84 5.51 -16.96
CA TYR A 528 -51.16 6.50 -16.12
C TYR A 528 -51.76 7.90 -16.24
N LYS A 529 -52.28 8.29 -17.41
CA LYS A 529 -52.98 9.58 -17.60
C LYS A 529 -54.22 9.75 -16.71
N ASN A 530 -54.76 8.66 -16.17
CA ASN A 530 -55.90 8.65 -15.26
C ASN A 530 -55.50 8.43 -13.78
N LYS A 531 -54.21 8.28 -13.48
CA LYS A 531 -53.70 8.06 -12.12
C LYS A 531 -53.24 9.37 -11.49
N THR A 532 -53.36 9.46 -10.16
CA THR A 532 -52.74 10.52 -9.36
C THR A 532 -51.23 10.33 -9.26
N ALA A 533 -50.49 11.39 -8.93
CA ALA A 533 -49.05 11.30 -8.69
C ALA A 533 -48.68 10.23 -7.64
N ALA A 534 -49.47 10.12 -6.56
CA ALA A 534 -49.26 9.12 -5.52
C ALA A 534 -49.39 7.69 -6.06
N GLN A 535 -50.42 7.40 -6.86
CA GLN A 535 -50.62 6.08 -7.47
C GLN A 535 -49.50 5.73 -8.48
N ILE A 536 -49.04 6.71 -9.25
CA ILE A 536 -47.93 6.53 -10.19
C ILE A 536 -46.63 6.23 -9.42
N LEU A 537 -46.31 7.02 -8.40
CA LEU A 537 -45.12 6.77 -7.58
C LEU A 537 -45.21 5.46 -6.80
N ALA A 538 -46.39 5.05 -6.35
CA ALA A 538 -46.58 3.75 -5.71
C ALA A 538 -46.27 2.59 -6.69
N ASP A 539 -46.82 2.63 -7.90
CA ASP A 539 -46.57 1.61 -8.94
C ASP A 539 -45.11 1.64 -9.44
N LEU A 540 -44.49 2.81 -9.51
CA LEU A 540 -43.10 2.91 -9.95
C LEU A 540 -42.09 2.45 -8.88
N TYR A 541 -42.46 2.32 -7.61
CA TYR A 541 -41.59 1.90 -6.51
C TYR A 541 -42.09 0.64 -5.76
N SER A 542 -43.05 -0.08 -6.36
CA SER A 542 -43.61 -1.32 -5.81
C SER A 542 -42.65 -2.49 -5.90
#